data_AF-K2M5E9-F1
#
_entry.id   AF-K2M5E9-F1
#
_cell.length_a   1.000
_cell.length_b   1.000
_cell.length_c   1.000
_cell.angle_alpha   90.00
_cell.angle_beta   90.00
_cell.angle_gamma   90.00
#
_symmetry.space_group_name_H-M   'P 1'
#
loop_
_entity.id
_entity.type
_entity.pdbx_description
1 polymer ?
#
loop_
_entity_poly.entity_id
_entity_poly.type
_entity_poly.pdbx_seq_one_letter_code
_entity_poly.pdbx_strand_id
1 'polypeptide(L)'
;MLAPLMVAAGGAAAQDADAGAKVFNKCKACHTVGEGAKHRVGPELNALFGRVAGTAEGYKYSPVMTKAGADGLVWDDESLHAFLAAPRSFMKGTKMAFAGLKKQDEIDNLLAYLRNYSSEAAAPQVEEAKPEQKSEAPAPASEPEKKAETAAAAPAPETTAQGTHGVLHLGRPATEAEVAAWDIDVRPDGLGLPEGRGTVTDGEALYSEQCAACHGDFGEAIGRWPVLAGGQDTLTNDRPVKTIGSYWPYLSTVYDYIRRTMPFGNARSLSDDDVYALTAYVLYLNDVVTDEDFELSRETFLSVDMPNAGGFIDDDRMSEPHYANKADPCMKDCKPGKAEITMHAAVLDVTPEGEDGADGAPSIE
;
A
#
# COMPACT_ATOMS: atom_id res chain seq x y z
N MET A 1 38.39 -54.68 11.83
CA MET A 1 37.07 -54.38 11.24
C MET A 1 37.15 -52.99 10.65
N LEU A 2 37.31 -52.87 9.33
CA LEU A 2 37.22 -51.59 8.61
C LEU A 2 35.77 -51.41 8.17
N ALA A 3 35.10 -50.36 8.64
CA ALA A 3 33.78 -49.95 8.17
C ALA A 3 33.96 -48.98 6.99
N PRO A 4 33.22 -49.14 5.87
CA PRO A 4 33.32 -48.23 4.74
C PRO A 4 32.50 -46.96 5.00
N LEU A 5 33.11 -45.82 4.68
CA LEU A 5 32.48 -44.50 4.66
C LEU A 5 31.58 -44.43 3.40
N MET A 6 30.26 -44.42 3.58
CA MET A 6 29.32 -44.13 2.49
C MET A 6 29.28 -42.63 2.24
N VAL A 7 29.70 -42.22 1.04
CA VAL A 7 29.44 -40.87 0.50
C VAL A 7 28.00 -40.85 0.00
N ALA A 8 27.14 -40.07 0.66
CA ALA A 8 25.82 -39.75 0.15
C ALA A 8 25.97 -38.68 -0.95
N ALA A 9 25.63 -39.04 -2.20
CA ALA A 9 25.45 -38.07 -3.27
C ALA A 9 24.13 -37.33 -3.01
N GLY A 10 24.21 -36.07 -2.60
CA GLY A 10 23.06 -35.17 -2.60
C GLY A 10 22.59 -34.98 -4.05
N GLY A 11 21.32 -35.25 -4.30
CA GLY A 11 20.70 -34.98 -5.60
C GLY A 11 20.72 -33.47 -5.84
N ALA A 12 21.44 -33.03 -6.85
CA ALA A 12 21.27 -31.70 -7.41
C ALA A 12 19.86 -31.66 -8.02
N ALA A 13 18.94 -30.97 -7.37
CA ALA A 13 17.67 -30.59 -8.00
C ALA A 13 18.02 -29.74 -9.22
N ALA A 14 17.69 -30.20 -10.40
CA ALA A 14 17.88 -29.44 -11.62
C ALA A 14 17.02 -28.18 -11.53
N GLN A 15 17.65 -27.01 -11.52
CA GLN A 15 16.96 -25.72 -11.49
C GLN A 15 16.14 -25.57 -12.79
N ASP A 16 14.85 -25.29 -12.66
CA ASP A 16 13.86 -25.23 -13.74
C ASP A 16 13.49 -23.77 -14.04
N ALA A 17 13.96 -23.27 -15.18
CA ALA A 17 13.68 -21.90 -15.62
C ALA A 17 12.21 -21.66 -15.97
N ASP A 18 11.46 -22.68 -16.41
CA ASP A 18 10.02 -22.56 -16.71
C ASP A 18 9.21 -22.48 -15.41
N ALA A 19 9.60 -23.23 -14.37
CA ALA A 19 9.09 -23.05 -13.02
C ALA A 19 9.47 -21.68 -12.44
N GLY A 20 10.69 -21.22 -12.70
CA GLY A 20 11.18 -19.89 -12.31
C GLY A 20 10.37 -18.74 -12.92
N ALA A 21 9.97 -18.86 -14.19
CA ALA A 21 9.08 -17.89 -14.83
C ALA A 21 7.73 -17.76 -14.10
N LYS A 22 7.23 -18.85 -13.50
CA LYS A 22 6.01 -18.81 -12.68
C LYS A 22 6.25 -18.09 -11.36
N VAL A 23 7.39 -18.34 -10.71
CA VAL A 23 7.78 -17.62 -9.48
C VAL A 23 7.96 -16.12 -9.77
N PHE A 24 8.50 -15.76 -10.94
CA PHE A 24 8.66 -14.38 -11.37
C PHE A 24 7.33 -13.62 -11.49
N ASN A 25 6.18 -14.29 -11.53
CA ASN A 25 4.88 -13.60 -11.43
C ASN A 25 4.72 -12.82 -10.12
N LYS A 26 5.40 -13.24 -9.03
CA LYS A 26 5.46 -12.50 -7.75
C LYS A 26 6.34 -11.24 -7.86
N CYS A 27 7.16 -11.13 -8.90
CA CYS A 27 8.13 -10.04 -9.10
C CYS A 27 7.74 -9.09 -10.23
N LYS A 28 6.94 -9.55 -11.21
CA LYS A 28 6.65 -8.84 -12.47
C LYS A 28 5.89 -7.51 -12.32
N ALA A 29 5.25 -7.29 -11.19
CA ALA A 29 4.59 -6.01 -10.88
C ALA A 29 5.65 -4.93 -10.66
N CYS A 30 6.69 -5.26 -9.90
CA CYS A 30 7.77 -4.36 -9.53
C CYS A 30 8.95 -4.36 -10.51
N HIS A 31 9.22 -5.48 -11.17
CA HIS A 31 10.42 -5.68 -11.99
C HIS A 31 10.07 -6.09 -13.41
N THR A 32 10.95 -5.73 -14.34
CA THR A 32 10.88 -6.20 -15.72
C THR A 32 12.21 -6.81 -16.14
N VAL A 33 12.14 -7.74 -17.10
CA VAL A 33 13.27 -8.46 -17.69
C VAL A 33 13.06 -8.58 -19.20
N GLY A 34 14.15 -8.75 -19.94
CA GLY A 34 14.16 -8.90 -21.40
C GLY A 34 14.38 -7.60 -22.16
N GLU A 35 14.24 -7.69 -23.48
CA GLU A 35 14.46 -6.58 -24.40
C GLU A 35 13.52 -5.40 -24.09
N GLY A 36 14.08 -4.20 -23.94
CA GLY A 36 13.31 -3.00 -23.62
C GLY A 36 12.77 -2.93 -22.19
N ALA A 37 13.30 -3.74 -21.26
CA ALA A 37 12.96 -3.68 -19.84
C ALA A 37 13.16 -2.25 -19.28
N LYS A 38 12.20 -1.81 -18.45
CA LYS A 38 12.19 -0.49 -17.81
C LYS A 38 12.07 -0.62 -16.31
N HIS A 39 12.66 0.33 -15.59
CA HIS A 39 12.42 0.48 -14.16
C HIS A 39 10.94 0.73 -13.86
N ARG A 40 10.45 0.16 -12.76
CA ARG A 40 9.11 0.41 -12.21
C ARG A 40 9.25 0.72 -10.72
N VAL A 41 8.47 0.04 -9.87
CA VAL A 41 8.64 0.07 -8.41
C VAL A 41 10.05 -0.40 -8.05
N GLY A 42 10.55 -1.44 -8.71
CA GLY A 42 11.93 -1.94 -8.63
C GLY A 42 12.78 -1.64 -9.87
N PRO A 43 14.11 -1.81 -9.80
CA PRO A 43 14.99 -1.72 -10.97
C PRO A 43 14.67 -2.83 -11.99
N GLU A 44 15.15 -2.69 -13.22
CA GLU A 44 15.10 -3.80 -14.17
C GLU A 44 16.14 -4.87 -13.76
N LEU A 45 15.92 -6.12 -14.16
CA LEU A 45 16.70 -7.26 -13.68
C LEU A 45 17.52 -7.96 -14.78
N ASN A 46 17.80 -7.28 -15.88
CA ASN A 46 18.80 -7.75 -16.85
C ASN A 46 20.21 -7.54 -16.30
N ALA A 47 21.14 -8.40 -16.75
CA ALA A 47 22.54 -8.40 -16.31
C ALA A 47 22.67 -8.32 -14.78
N LEU A 48 21.81 -9.06 -14.05
CA LEU A 48 21.75 -9.01 -12.60
C LEU A 48 22.95 -9.69 -11.97
N PHE A 49 23.34 -10.85 -12.48
CA PHE A 49 24.42 -11.66 -11.92
C PHE A 49 25.79 -10.99 -12.16
N GLY A 50 26.54 -10.76 -11.08
CA GLY A 50 27.81 -10.03 -11.06
C GLY A 50 27.66 -8.51 -10.93
N ARG A 51 26.43 -7.97 -10.94
CA ARG A 51 26.18 -6.53 -10.79
C ARG A 51 26.35 -6.11 -9.34
N VAL A 52 27.05 -4.99 -9.10
CA VAL A 52 27.14 -4.38 -7.76
C VAL A 52 25.73 -3.96 -7.32
N ALA A 53 25.38 -4.23 -6.06
CA ALA A 53 24.08 -3.87 -5.54
C ALA A 53 23.85 -2.35 -5.59
N GLY A 54 22.65 -1.93 -5.97
CA GLY A 54 22.31 -0.50 -5.99
C GLY A 54 22.91 0.31 -7.14
N THR A 55 23.35 -0.33 -8.23
CA THR A 55 24.02 0.36 -9.36
C THR A 55 23.31 0.24 -10.71
N ALA A 56 22.05 -0.24 -10.79
CA ALA A 56 21.32 -0.18 -12.06
C ALA A 56 21.15 1.29 -12.48
N GLU A 57 21.59 1.60 -13.70
CA GLU A 57 21.62 2.96 -14.23
C GLU A 57 20.21 3.54 -14.36
N GLY A 58 20.00 4.75 -13.85
CA GLY A 58 18.69 5.42 -13.94
C GLY A 58 17.67 5.02 -12.87
N TYR A 59 18.00 4.13 -11.95
CA TYR A 59 17.13 3.78 -10.81
C TYR A 59 17.57 4.41 -9.48
N LYS A 60 16.61 4.92 -8.70
CA LYS A 60 16.88 5.56 -7.39
C LYS A 60 16.69 4.57 -6.23
N TYR A 61 17.80 3.99 -5.78
CA TYR A 61 17.84 3.03 -4.68
C TYR A 61 17.56 3.63 -3.29
N SER A 62 17.42 2.76 -2.28
CA SER A 62 17.47 3.16 -0.87
C SER A 62 18.92 3.49 -0.47
N PRO A 63 19.14 4.42 0.49
CA PRO A 63 20.49 4.73 0.96
C PRO A 63 21.26 3.49 1.43
N VAL A 64 20.57 2.54 2.09
CA VAL A 64 21.17 1.30 2.58
C VAL A 64 21.62 0.36 1.45
N MET A 65 20.87 0.28 0.34
CA MET A 65 21.23 -0.56 -0.80
C MET A 65 22.45 0.00 -1.54
N THR A 66 22.47 1.31 -1.78
CA THR A 66 23.64 1.98 -2.37
C THR A 66 24.88 1.84 -1.49
N LYS A 67 24.73 1.98 -0.17
CA LYS A 67 25.82 1.77 0.78
C LYS A 67 26.33 0.32 0.75
N ALA A 68 25.43 -0.67 0.77
CA ALA A 68 25.82 -2.08 0.72
C ALA A 68 26.62 -2.42 -0.54
N GLY A 69 26.23 -1.87 -1.71
CA GLY A 69 27.01 -2.01 -2.93
C GLY A 69 28.40 -1.38 -2.84
N ALA A 70 28.50 -0.16 -2.28
CA ALA A 70 29.78 0.50 -2.06
C ALA A 70 30.68 -0.26 -1.06
N ASP A 71 30.08 -0.94 -0.09
CA ASP A 71 30.76 -1.79 0.89
C ASP A 71 31.08 -3.20 0.33
N GLY A 72 30.74 -3.48 -0.94
CA GLY A 72 31.18 -4.66 -1.68
C GLY A 72 30.11 -5.71 -1.99
N LEU A 73 28.83 -5.44 -1.71
CA LEU A 73 27.75 -6.37 -2.07
C LEU A 73 27.60 -6.47 -3.61
N VAL A 74 27.80 -7.68 -4.13
CA VAL A 74 27.60 -8.04 -5.54
C VAL A 74 26.50 -9.09 -5.61
N TRP A 75 25.65 -9.01 -6.64
CA TRP A 75 24.59 -10.00 -6.86
C TRP A 75 25.15 -11.27 -7.50
N ASP A 76 25.44 -12.26 -6.68
CA ASP A 76 25.75 -13.63 -7.04
C ASP A 76 24.66 -14.58 -6.50
N ASP A 77 24.82 -15.90 -6.69
CA ASP A 77 23.86 -16.88 -6.19
C ASP A 77 23.61 -16.77 -4.68
N GLU A 78 24.67 -16.62 -3.89
CA GLU A 78 24.57 -16.64 -2.43
C GLU A 78 23.85 -15.39 -1.91
N SER A 79 24.27 -14.22 -2.38
CA SER A 79 23.65 -12.94 -2.00
C SER A 79 22.22 -12.81 -2.52
N LEU A 80 21.92 -13.30 -3.74
CA LEU A 80 20.56 -13.31 -4.26
C LEU A 80 19.69 -14.31 -3.50
N HIS A 81 20.20 -15.49 -3.12
CA HIS A 81 19.46 -16.41 -2.26
C HIS A 81 19.10 -15.76 -0.92
N ALA A 82 20.10 -15.20 -0.24
CA ALA A 82 19.90 -14.59 1.07
C ALA A 82 18.94 -13.38 1.00
N PHE A 83 19.09 -12.55 -0.03
CA PHE A 83 18.23 -11.38 -0.21
C PHE A 83 16.80 -11.77 -0.59
N LEU A 84 16.60 -12.69 -1.53
CA LEU A 84 15.27 -13.10 -1.98
C LEU A 84 14.51 -13.93 -0.93
N ALA A 85 15.21 -14.59 0.00
CA ALA A 85 14.58 -15.31 1.10
C ALA A 85 13.89 -14.38 2.11
N ALA A 86 14.47 -13.21 2.40
CA ALA A 86 13.90 -12.22 3.32
C ALA A 86 14.56 -10.83 3.16
N PRO A 87 14.16 -10.00 2.16
CA PRO A 87 14.82 -8.74 1.83
C PRO A 87 14.95 -7.77 3.01
N ARG A 88 13.88 -7.62 3.82
CA ARG A 88 13.84 -6.72 4.98
C ARG A 88 14.76 -7.17 6.12
N SER A 89 14.90 -8.49 6.30
CA SER A 89 15.81 -9.07 7.30
C SER A 89 17.25 -9.02 6.84
N PHE A 90 17.50 -9.26 5.55
CA PHE A 90 18.83 -9.16 4.96
C PHE A 90 19.37 -7.72 4.98
N MET A 91 18.50 -6.73 4.72
CA MET A 91 18.88 -5.32 4.68
C MET A 91 17.77 -4.44 5.26
N LYS A 92 17.87 -4.14 6.56
CA LYS A 92 16.93 -3.25 7.25
C LYS A 92 16.91 -1.87 6.58
N GLY A 93 15.71 -1.42 6.18
CA GLY A 93 15.52 -0.16 5.46
C GLY A 93 15.65 -0.26 3.93
N THR A 94 15.74 -1.47 3.36
CA THR A 94 15.58 -1.66 1.92
C THR A 94 14.18 -1.22 1.47
N LYS A 95 14.10 -0.63 0.28
CA LYS A 95 12.81 -0.24 -0.33
C LYS A 95 12.04 -1.43 -0.92
N MET A 96 12.70 -2.58 -1.11
CA MET A 96 12.03 -3.78 -1.59
C MET A 96 11.17 -4.37 -0.47
N ALA A 97 9.89 -4.02 -0.49
CA ALA A 97 8.89 -4.39 0.52
C ALA A 97 8.36 -5.83 0.39
N PHE A 98 9.16 -6.73 -0.20
CA PHE A 98 8.78 -8.12 -0.46
C PHE A 98 9.03 -9.00 0.77
N ALA A 99 8.06 -9.86 1.12
CA ALA A 99 8.14 -10.79 2.26
C ALA A 99 9.26 -11.83 2.13
N GLY A 100 9.62 -12.19 0.90
CA GLY A 100 10.63 -13.18 0.58
C GLY A 100 10.05 -14.52 0.14
N LEU A 101 10.89 -15.36 -0.47
CA LEU A 101 10.54 -16.70 -0.92
C LEU A 101 10.97 -17.73 0.14
N LYS A 102 10.03 -18.48 0.72
CA LYS A 102 10.33 -19.45 1.79
C LYS A 102 10.97 -20.73 1.28
N LYS A 103 10.65 -21.14 0.05
CA LYS A 103 11.13 -22.40 -0.52
C LYS A 103 12.41 -22.17 -1.29
N GLN A 104 13.45 -22.88 -0.88
CA GLN A 104 14.75 -22.88 -1.55
C GLN A 104 14.59 -23.17 -3.06
N ASP A 105 13.82 -24.20 -3.41
CA ASP A 105 13.52 -24.56 -4.80
C ASP A 105 12.84 -23.43 -5.60
N GLU A 106 12.00 -22.59 -4.97
CA GLU A 106 11.39 -21.44 -5.66
C GLU A 106 12.44 -20.37 -5.97
N ILE A 107 13.40 -20.14 -5.07
CA ILE A 107 14.50 -19.21 -5.31
C ILE A 107 15.42 -19.76 -6.40
N ASP A 108 15.84 -21.02 -6.29
CA ASP A 108 16.70 -21.69 -7.26
C ASP A 108 16.13 -21.63 -8.69
N ASN A 109 14.85 -21.94 -8.83
CA ASN A 109 14.15 -21.86 -10.10
C ASN A 109 14.06 -20.40 -10.60
N LEU A 110 13.75 -19.43 -9.73
CA LEU A 110 13.74 -18.01 -10.08
C LEU A 110 15.10 -17.52 -10.56
N LEU A 111 16.19 -17.91 -9.89
CA LEU A 111 17.55 -17.57 -10.31
C LEU A 111 17.89 -18.19 -11.67
N ALA A 112 17.51 -19.44 -11.92
CA ALA A 112 17.66 -20.06 -13.23
C ALA A 112 16.90 -19.32 -14.34
N TYR A 113 15.69 -18.82 -14.04
CA TYR A 113 14.94 -17.98 -14.96
C TYR A 113 15.63 -16.63 -15.23
N LEU A 114 16.07 -15.93 -14.18
CA LEU A 114 16.73 -14.62 -14.29
C LEU A 114 18.07 -14.68 -15.04
N ARG A 115 18.76 -15.82 -14.99
CA ARG A 115 19.99 -16.06 -15.76
C ARG A 115 19.80 -15.95 -17.26
N ASN A 116 18.61 -16.27 -17.78
CA ASN A 116 18.31 -16.11 -19.21
C ASN A 116 18.41 -14.65 -19.69
N TYR A 117 18.39 -13.69 -18.76
CA TYR A 117 18.48 -12.25 -19.03
C TYR A 117 19.82 -11.65 -18.58
N SER A 118 20.78 -12.51 -18.23
CA SER A 118 22.11 -12.10 -17.77
C SER A 118 23.16 -12.80 -18.64
N SER A 119 23.46 -12.24 -19.81
CA SER A 119 24.60 -12.66 -20.64
C SER A 119 25.75 -11.63 -20.58
N GLU A 120 26.96 -12.17 -20.41
CA GLU A 120 28.29 -11.57 -20.19
C GLU A 120 28.38 -10.07 -19.85
N ALA A 121 28.76 -9.81 -18.59
CA ALA A 121 29.18 -8.52 -18.08
C ALA A 121 30.30 -7.88 -18.94
N ALA A 122 29.97 -6.78 -19.61
CA ALA A 122 30.96 -5.87 -20.18
C ALA A 122 31.34 -4.80 -19.15
N ALA A 123 32.63 -4.73 -18.84
CA ALA A 123 33.28 -3.65 -18.08
C ALA A 123 33.06 -2.27 -18.74
N PRO A 124 33.18 -1.17 -17.99
CA PRO A 124 32.56 0.11 -18.32
C PRO A 124 33.23 0.80 -19.51
N GLN A 125 32.43 1.22 -20.50
CA GLN A 125 32.85 2.22 -21.47
C GLN A 125 31.95 3.45 -21.36
N VAL A 126 32.61 4.59 -21.15
CA VAL A 126 32.08 5.94 -21.07
C VAL A 126 32.09 6.53 -22.47
N GLU A 127 30.95 6.97 -23.01
CA GLU A 127 30.85 8.15 -23.90
C GLU A 127 29.39 8.61 -24.19
N GLU A 128 29.10 9.81 -23.66
CA GLU A 128 28.38 10.99 -24.19
C GLU A 128 27.08 10.93 -25.05
N ALA A 129 26.09 11.73 -24.60
CA ALA A 129 24.76 12.01 -25.16
C ALA A 129 24.77 12.79 -26.49
N LYS A 130 23.78 12.70 -27.41
CA LYS A 130 22.36 13.20 -27.45
C LYS A 130 21.84 12.97 -28.91
N PRO A 131 20.59 13.23 -29.35
CA PRO A 131 19.37 13.62 -28.63
C PRO A 131 18.09 12.83 -28.95
N GLU A 132 17.08 13.12 -28.12
CA GLU A 132 15.69 12.66 -28.11
C GLU A 132 14.95 12.77 -29.46
N GLN A 133 14.10 11.78 -29.74
CA GLN A 133 12.93 11.94 -30.60
C GLN A 133 11.65 11.55 -29.86
N LYS A 134 10.77 12.54 -29.82
CA LYS A 134 9.38 12.55 -29.35
C LYS A 134 8.57 11.49 -30.11
N SER A 135 7.81 10.66 -29.40
CA SER A 135 6.71 9.90 -29.99
C SER A 135 5.51 9.89 -29.05
N GLU A 136 4.36 10.06 -29.66
CA GLU A 136 3.05 10.42 -29.15
C GLU A 136 2.40 9.37 -28.23
N ALA A 137 1.53 9.87 -27.37
CA ALA A 137 0.61 9.08 -26.56
C ALA A 137 -0.47 8.39 -27.42
N PRO A 138 -0.88 7.15 -27.11
CA PRO A 138 -2.16 6.64 -27.56
C PRO A 138 -3.28 7.08 -26.60
N ALA A 139 -4.33 7.63 -27.21
CA ALA A 139 -5.60 8.01 -26.60
C ALA A 139 -6.39 6.76 -26.10
N PRO A 140 -7.42 6.95 -25.25
CA PRO A 140 -7.92 5.91 -24.36
C PRO A 140 -8.74 4.83 -25.08
N ALA A 141 -8.62 3.61 -24.56
CA ALA A 141 -9.43 2.47 -24.96
C ALA A 141 -10.90 2.68 -24.57
N SER A 142 -11.77 2.45 -25.55
CA SER A 142 -13.23 2.45 -25.47
C SER A 142 -13.77 1.39 -24.50
N GLU A 143 -14.74 1.79 -23.68
CA GLU A 143 -15.59 0.93 -22.85
C GLU A 143 -16.33 -0.13 -23.70
N PRO A 144 -16.49 -1.38 -23.20
CA PRO A 144 -17.46 -2.30 -23.76
C PRO A 144 -18.85 -2.05 -23.15
N GLU A 145 -19.78 -1.58 -23.98
CA GLU A 145 -21.21 -1.53 -23.68
C GLU A 145 -21.74 -2.93 -23.32
N LYS A 146 -22.14 -3.13 -22.06
CA LYS A 146 -23.03 -4.24 -21.68
C LYS A 146 -24.48 -3.75 -21.72
N LYS A 147 -25.20 -4.31 -22.69
CA LYS A 147 -26.64 -4.22 -22.92
C LYS A 147 -27.40 -4.62 -21.64
N ALA A 148 -27.94 -3.63 -20.92
CA ALA A 148 -28.88 -3.86 -19.84
C ALA A 148 -30.24 -4.20 -20.45
N GLU A 149 -30.67 -5.45 -20.31
CA GLU A 149 -32.04 -5.88 -20.61
C GLU A 149 -32.93 -5.40 -19.46
N THR A 150 -33.65 -4.31 -19.70
CA THR A 150 -34.61 -3.74 -18.76
C THR A 150 -35.82 -4.65 -18.63
N ALA A 151 -35.89 -5.42 -17.54
CA ALA A 151 -37.16 -5.96 -17.06
C ALA A 151 -37.97 -4.79 -16.47
N ALA A 152 -39.08 -4.44 -17.12
CA ALA A 152 -39.98 -3.39 -16.68
C ALA A 152 -40.54 -3.72 -15.29
N ALA A 153 -40.19 -2.92 -14.29
CA ALA A 153 -40.84 -2.95 -12.99
C ALA A 153 -42.28 -2.45 -13.13
N ALA A 154 -43.24 -3.28 -12.73
CA ALA A 154 -44.63 -2.87 -12.57
C ALA A 154 -44.73 -1.75 -11.50
N PRO A 155 -45.66 -0.79 -11.64
CA PRO A 155 -45.80 0.30 -10.68
C PRO A 155 -46.17 -0.26 -9.30
N ALA A 156 -45.40 0.13 -8.28
CA ALA A 156 -45.73 -0.17 -6.90
C ALA A 156 -47.07 0.51 -6.53
N PRO A 157 -47.99 -0.18 -5.82
CA PRO A 157 -49.20 0.46 -5.36
C PRO A 157 -48.85 1.55 -4.33
N GLU A 158 -49.34 2.76 -4.57
CA GLU A 158 -49.32 3.86 -3.59
C GLU A 158 -50.14 3.45 -2.37
N THR A 159 -49.48 2.81 -1.42
CA THR A 159 -50.00 2.65 -0.07
C THR A 159 -49.57 3.88 0.69
N THR A 160 -50.54 4.73 1.04
CA THR A 160 -50.38 5.78 2.04
C THR A 160 -50.09 5.11 3.38
N ALA A 161 -48.82 4.79 3.62
CA ALA A 161 -48.36 4.24 4.89
C ALA A 161 -48.52 5.33 5.95
N GLN A 162 -49.66 5.32 6.65
CA GLN A 162 -49.85 6.13 7.86
C GLN A 162 -48.79 5.70 8.87
N GLY A 163 -48.00 6.65 9.36
CA GLY A 163 -46.98 6.36 10.37
C GLY A 163 -47.65 5.77 11.61
N THR A 164 -47.14 4.63 12.07
CA THR A 164 -47.72 3.87 13.18
C THR A 164 -46.91 4.01 14.47
N HIS A 165 -45.75 4.67 14.42
CA HIS A 165 -44.82 4.73 15.55
C HIS A 165 -44.87 6.07 16.31
N GLY A 166 -44.87 5.96 17.65
CA GLY A 166 -44.55 7.04 18.56
C GLY A 166 -45.68 8.04 18.78
N VAL A 167 -45.44 9.02 19.65
CA VAL A 167 -46.44 10.03 20.04
C VAL A 167 -46.88 10.90 18.86
N LEU A 168 -46.00 11.05 17.86
CA LEU A 168 -46.26 11.85 16.67
C LEU A 168 -46.83 11.03 15.49
N HIS A 169 -46.96 9.69 15.63
CA HIS A 169 -47.43 8.78 14.58
C HIS A 169 -46.69 8.94 13.25
N LEU A 170 -45.36 8.98 13.30
CA LEU A 170 -44.49 9.09 12.12
C LEU A 170 -43.67 7.81 11.95
N GLY A 171 -43.51 7.34 10.71
CA GLY A 171 -42.72 6.14 10.39
C GLY A 171 -43.29 4.84 10.97
N ARG A 172 -42.44 3.81 11.01
CA ARG A 172 -42.75 2.49 11.61
C ARG A 172 -41.51 1.97 12.36
N PRO A 173 -41.66 0.99 13.28
CA PRO A 173 -40.50 0.29 13.82
C PRO A 173 -39.64 -0.29 12.71
N ALA A 174 -38.31 -0.15 12.85
CA ALA A 174 -37.36 -0.87 12.02
C ALA A 174 -37.45 -2.37 12.35
N THR A 175 -37.45 -3.21 11.33
CA THR A 175 -37.39 -4.65 11.53
C THR A 175 -35.95 -5.05 11.89
N GLU A 176 -35.80 -6.18 12.57
CA GLU A 176 -34.46 -6.71 12.91
C GLU A 176 -33.61 -6.94 11.66
N ALA A 177 -34.21 -7.38 10.54
CA ALA A 177 -33.51 -7.56 9.27
C ALA A 177 -33.00 -6.24 8.67
N GLU A 178 -33.75 -5.14 8.81
CA GLU A 178 -33.32 -3.82 8.33
C GLU A 178 -32.19 -3.26 9.17
N VAL A 179 -32.27 -3.42 10.49
CA VAL A 179 -31.19 -3.04 11.40
C VAL A 179 -29.95 -3.86 11.07
N ALA A 180 -30.03 -5.19 10.99
CA ALA A 180 -28.90 -6.04 10.67
C ALA A 180 -28.26 -5.74 9.29
N ALA A 181 -29.04 -5.27 8.32
CA ALA A 181 -28.53 -4.93 6.99
C ALA A 181 -27.78 -3.58 6.93
N TRP A 182 -28.02 -2.67 7.89
CA TRP A 182 -27.48 -1.31 7.90
C TRP A 182 -26.50 -1.08 9.05
N ASP A 183 -26.78 -1.66 10.21
CA ASP A 183 -25.99 -1.56 11.43
C ASP A 183 -24.91 -2.64 11.44
N ILE A 184 -23.84 -2.33 10.71
CA ILE A 184 -22.68 -3.20 10.50
C ILE A 184 -21.42 -2.62 11.16
N ASP A 185 -21.58 -1.66 12.06
CA ASP A 185 -20.48 -0.97 12.74
C ASP A 185 -19.68 -1.94 13.61
N VAL A 186 -18.38 -1.73 13.69
CA VAL A 186 -17.51 -2.50 14.57
C VAL A 186 -16.80 -1.54 15.51
N ARG A 187 -17.12 -1.67 16.79
CA ARG A 187 -16.57 -0.82 17.85
C ARG A 187 -15.20 -1.32 18.33
N PRO A 188 -14.39 -0.46 18.95
CA PRO A 188 -13.08 -0.86 19.50
C PRO A 188 -13.13 -1.96 20.56
N ASP A 189 -14.27 -2.14 21.23
CA ASP A 189 -14.53 -3.21 22.21
C ASP A 189 -14.98 -4.54 21.57
N GLY A 190 -15.01 -4.61 20.23
CA GLY A 190 -15.43 -5.79 19.47
C GLY A 190 -16.94 -5.93 19.30
N LEU A 191 -17.75 -5.01 19.85
CA LEU A 191 -19.18 -5.02 19.60
C LEU A 191 -19.44 -4.80 18.11
N GLY A 192 -20.28 -5.66 17.52
CA GLY A 192 -20.63 -5.62 16.10
C GLY A 192 -19.77 -6.53 15.20
N LEU A 193 -18.75 -7.20 15.74
CA LEU A 193 -17.97 -8.20 14.99
C LEU A 193 -18.87 -9.37 14.53
N PRO A 194 -18.93 -9.66 13.21
CA PRO A 194 -19.62 -10.84 12.71
C PRO A 194 -18.82 -12.11 13.01
N GLU A 195 -19.49 -13.27 12.96
CA GLU A 195 -18.80 -14.56 12.93
C GLU A 195 -17.94 -14.67 11.67
N GLY A 196 -16.72 -15.18 11.81
CA GLY A 196 -15.82 -15.37 10.67
C GLY A 196 -14.35 -15.42 11.06
N ARG A 197 -13.53 -15.71 10.07
CA ARG A 197 -12.07 -15.79 10.19
C ARG A 197 -11.36 -15.67 8.84
N GLY A 198 -10.09 -15.33 8.88
CA GLY A 198 -9.24 -15.34 7.69
C GLY A 198 -7.75 -15.26 8.05
N THR A 199 -6.92 -15.91 7.24
CA THR A 199 -5.47 -15.91 7.43
C THR A 199 -4.79 -14.80 6.65
N VAL A 200 -3.56 -14.46 7.04
CA VAL A 200 -2.69 -13.54 6.27
C VAL A 200 -2.52 -14.04 4.83
N THR A 201 -2.31 -15.33 4.63
CA THR A 201 -2.12 -15.94 3.31
C THR A 201 -3.37 -15.82 2.42
N ASP A 202 -4.56 -16.05 2.98
CA ASP A 202 -5.82 -15.85 2.24
C ASP A 202 -6.01 -14.37 1.87
N GLY A 203 -5.63 -13.47 2.80
CA GLY A 203 -5.71 -12.04 2.61
C GLY A 203 -4.76 -11.51 1.53
N GLU A 204 -3.56 -12.07 1.41
CA GLU A 204 -2.60 -11.70 0.36
C GLU A 204 -3.18 -11.94 -1.03
N ALA A 205 -3.78 -13.10 -1.25
CA ALA A 205 -4.39 -13.45 -2.53
C ALA A 205 -5.54 -12.49 -2.89
N LEU A 206 -6.46 -12.25 -1.95
CA LEU A 206 -7.56 -11.31 -2.14
C LEU A 206 -7.07 -9.87 -2.38
N TYR A 207 -6.06 -9.45 -1.63
CA TYR A 207 -5.49 -8.11 -1.74
C TYR A 207 -4.85 -7.87 -3.11
N SER A 208 -4.09 -8.84 -3.62
CA SER A 208 -3.48 -8.77 -4.95
C SER A 208 -4.53 -8.60 -6.06
N GLU A 209 -5.70 -9.21 -5.91
CA GLU A 209 -6.76 -9.17 -6.92
C GLU A 209 -7.63 -7.90 -6.81
N GLN A 210 -7.92 -7.44 -5.60
CA GLN A 210 -8.96 -6.44 -5.37
C GLN A 210 -8.45 -5.10 -4.85
N CYS A 211 -7.21 -5.02 -4.35
CA CYS A 211 -6.70 -3.84 -3.64
C CYS A 211 -5.41 -3.28 -4.27
N ALA A 212 -4.50 -4.14 -4.72
CA ALA A 212 -3.14 -3.76 -5.12
C ALA A 212 -3.10 -2.77 -6.30
N ALA A 213 -4.10 -2.80 -7.19
CA ALA A 213 -4.20 -1.88 -8.32
C ALA A 213 -4.22 -0.39 -7.91
N CYS A 214 -4.63 -0.08 -6.69
CA CYS A 214 -4.57 1.27 -6.12
C CYS A 214 -3.56 1.36 -4.97
N HIS A 215 -3.54 0.37 -4.09
CA HIS A 215 -2.78 0.43 -2.85
C HIS A 215 -1.34 -0.11 -2.94
N GLY A 216 -0.89 -0.55 -4.12
CA GLY A 216 0.42 -1.22 -4.28
C GLY A 216 0.37 -2.66 -3.78
N ASP A 217 1.36 -3.48 -4.13
CA ASP A 217 1.35 -4.90 -3.72
C ASP A 217 1.59 -5.09 -2.21
N PHE A 218 2.23 -4.09 -1.58
CA PHE A 218 2.64 -4.11 -0.18
C PHE A 218 2.06 -2.91 0.62
N GLY A 219 0.99 -2.28 0.13
CA GLY A 219 0.37 -1.13 0.79
C GLY A 219 1.12 0.19 0.62
N GLU A 220 2.09 0.28 -0.28
CA GLU A 220 2.91 1.47 -0.55
C GLU A 220 2.25 2.53 -1.44
N ALA A 221 1.03 2.23 -1.93
CA ALA A 221 0.25 2.98 -2.91
C ALA A 221 0.84 3.06 -4.32
N ILE A 222 -0.07 3.20 -5.30
CA ILE A 222 0.25 3.53 -6.68
C ILE A 222 -0.20 4.97 -6.96
N GLY A 223 0.72 5.81 -7.45
CA GLY A 223 0.41 7.19 -7.81
C GLY A 223 0.04 8.06 -6.59
N ARG A 224 -1.22 8.51 -6.54
CA ARG A 224 -1.76 9.37 -5.46
C ARG A 224 -2.81 8.67 -4.60
N TRP A 225 -2.97 7.36 -4.75
CA TRP A 225 -3.83 6.58 -3.87
C TRP A 225 -3.28 6.53 -2.44
N PRO A 226 -4.12 6.22 -1.44
CA PRO A 226 -3.68 6.15 -0.05
C PRO A 226 -2.66 5.03 0.20
N VAL A 227 -1.60 5.38 0.94
CA VAL A 227 -0.62 4.44 1.49
C VAL A 227 -1.24 3.74 2.71
N LEU A 228 -1.24 2.40 2.71
CA LEU A 228 -1.81 1.58 3.78
C LEU A 228 -0.75 1.08 4.78
N ALA A 229 0.51 0.99 4.37
CA ALA A 229 1.60 0.48 5.19
C ALA A 229 2.87 1.35 5.14
N GLY A 230 3.58 1.38 6.27
CA GLY A 230 4.80 2.19 6.47
C GLY A 230 4.57 3.46 7.28
N GLY A 231 5.59 4.32 7.38
CA GLY A 231 5.48 5.60 8.09
C GLY A 231 5.65 5.54 9.62
N GLN A 232 6.12 4.40 10.14
CA GLN A 232 6.53 4.27 11.53
C GLN A 232 7.55 5.35 11.90
N ASP A 233 7.40 5.90 13.11
CA ASP A 233 8.25 6.97 13.66
C ASP A 233 8.23 8.29 12.86
N THR A 234 7.29 8.49 11.93
CA THR A 234 7.23 9.72 11.11
C THR A 234 6.27 10.78 11.64
N LEU A 235 5.51 10.51 12.71
CA LEU A 235 4.43 11.41 13.17
C LEU A 235 4.91 12.80 13.61
N THR A 236 6.19 12.95 13.95
CA THR A 236 6.82 14.21 14.34
C THR A 236 7.64 14.87 13.22
N ASN A 237 7.70 14.27 12.03
CA ASN A 237 8.39 14.85 10.88
C ASN A 237 7.57 16.00 10.29
N ASP A 238 8.24 16.90 9.54
CA ASP A 238 7.58 17.99 8.79
C ASP A 238 6.49 17.48 7.81
N ARG A 239 6.68 16.26 7.30
CA ARG A 239 5.71 15.54 6.45
C ARG A 239 5.51 14.12 6.98
N PRO A 240 4.56 13.92 7.91
CA PRO A 240 4.30 12.59 8.47
C PRO A 240 3.61 11.69 7.45
N VAL A 241 3.91 10.39 7.51
CA VAL A 241 3.26 9.34 6.72
C VAL A 241 2.32 8.58 7.64
N LYS A 242 1.03 8.88 7.55
CA LYS A 242 -0.02 8.40 8.47
C LYS A 242 -0.75 7.23 7.82
N THR A 243 -0.43 6.01 8.24
CA THR A 243 -0.97 4.75 7.72
C THR A 243 -1.72 4.00 8.82
N ILE A 244 -2.19 2.81 8.50
CA ILE A 244 -2.85 1.93 9.46
C ILE A 244 -1.87 1.56 10.60
N GLY A 245 -0.65 1.14 10.28
CA GLY A 245 0.33 0.77 11.30
C GLY A 245 1.01 1.94 12.01
N SER A 246 1.09 3.12 11.39
CA SER A 246 1.77 4.27 12.01
C SER A 246 0.85 5.19 12.80
N TYR A 247 -0.46 5.21 12.51
CA TYR A 247 -1.35 6.24 13.04
C TYR A 247 -2.68 5.71 13.58
N TRP A 248 -3.26 4.65 13.03
CA TRP A 248 -4.62 4.25 13.43
C TRP A 248 -4.63 3.62 14.83
N PRO A 249 -5.62 3.96 15.70
CA PRO A 249 -5.63 3.48 17.08
C PRO A 249 -6.29 2.12 17.25
N TYR A 250 -7.22 1.72 16.37
CA TYR A 250 -8.08 0.56 16.58
C TYR A 250 -8.19 -0.31 15.32
N LEU A 251 -8.06 -1.62 15.51
CA LEU A 251 -8.27 -2.61 14.46
C LEU A 251 -9.73 -2.64 13.98
N SER A 252 -10.67 -2.33 14.87
CA SER A 252 -12.10 -2.25 14.56
C SER A 252 -12.39 -1.30 13.39
N THR A 253 -11.68 -0.17 13.33
CA THR A 253 -11.82 0.81 12.25
C THR A 253 -11.33 0.25 10.92
N VAL A 254 -10.27 -0.55 10.92
CA VAL A 254 -9.75 -1.20 9.71
C VAL A 254 -10.80 -2.18 9.18
N TYR A 255 -11.31 -3.06 10.04
CA TYR A 255 -12.32 -4.04 9.67
C TYR A 255 -13.63 -3.41 9.16
N ASP A 256 -14.22 -2.48 9.92
CA ASP A 256 -15.47 -1.80 9.52
C ASP A 256 -15.29 -1.03 8.20
N TYR A 257 -14.18 -0.31 8.05
CA TYR A 257 -13.92 0.47 6.85
C TYR A 257 -13.80 -0.41 5.60
N ILE A 258 -13.04 -1.52 5.69
CA ILE A 258 -12.91 -2.49 4.59
C ILE A 258 -14.29 -3.08 4.25
N ARG A 259 -15.00 -3.61 5.26
CA ARG A 259 -16.33 -4.22 5.09
C ARG A 259 -17.34 -3.28 4.45
N ARG A 260 -17.37 -2.03 4.89
CA ARG A 260 -18.41 -1.05 4.55
C ARG A 260 -18.13 -0.35 3.23
N THR A 261 -16.87 -0.10 2.90
CA THR A 261 -16.52 0.86 1.84
C THR A 261 -15.59 0.33 0.76
N MET A 262 -14.93 -0.82 0.98
CA MET A 262 -13.99 -1.40 0.04
C MET A 262 -14.55 -2.65 -0.66
N PRO A 263 -14.02 -2.98 -1.86
CA PRO A 263 -13.11 -2.19 -2.70
C PRO A 263 -13.75 -0.89 -3.24
N PHE A 264 -12.95 0.15 -3.48
CA PHE A 264 -13.46 1.40 -4.04
C PHE A 264 -14.12 1.17 -5.41
N GLY A 265 -15.39 1.58 -5.54
CA GLY A 265 -16.23 1.32 -6.73
C GLY A 265 -17.04 0.03 -6.67
N ASN A 266 -16.78 -0.87 -5.71
CA ASN A 266 -17.53 -2.11 -5.49
C ASN A 266 -17.69 -2.42 -3.99
N ALA A 267 -18.06 -1.41 -3.20
CA ALA A 267 -18.21 -1.54 -1.75
C ALA A 267 -19.28 -2.58 -1.36
N ARG A 268 -19.12 -3.21 -0.19
CA ARG A 268 -20.01 -4.26 0.34
C ARG A 268 -20.09 -5.53 -0.52
N SER A 269 -19.05 -5.81 -1.31
CA SER A 269 -18.95 -7.02 -2.13
C SER A 269 -18.20 -8.18 -1.47
N LEU A 270 -17.51 -7.92 -0.36
CA LEU A 270 -16.70 -8.88 0.39
C LEU A 270 -17.57 -9.64 1.41
N SER A 271 -17.25 -10.92 1.61
CA SER A 271 -17.80 -11.68 2.74
C SER A 271 -17.11 -11.31 4.06
N ASP A 272 -17.69 -11.65 5.20
CA ASP A 272 -17.08 -11.36 6.50
C ASP A 272 -15.72 -12.08 6.66
N ASP A 273 -15.57 -13.31 6.15
CA ASP A 273 -14.29 -14.03 6.11
C ASP A 273 -13.24 -13.33 5.23
N ASP A 274 -13.64 -12.82 4.05
CA ASP A 274 -12.73 -12.05 3.17
C ASP A 274 -12.22 -10.79 3.89
N VAL A 275 -13.09 -10.11 4.65
CA VAL A 275 -12.70 -8.91 5.42
C VAL A 275 -11.74 -9.28 6.54
N TYR A 276 -11.95 -10.39 7.26
CA TYR A 276 -11.00 -10.88 8.25
C TYR A 276 -9.63 -11.18 7.62
N ALA A 277 -9.61 -11.89 6.49
CA ALA A 277 -8.39 -12.23 5.76
C ALA A 277 -7.63 -10.97 5.30
N LEU A 278 -8.32 -10.03 4.65
CA LEU A 278 -7.73 -8.76 4.23
C LEU A 278 -7.21 -7.94 5.41
N THR A 279 -7.94 -7.92 6.53
CA THR A 279 -7.50 -7.23 7.76
C THR A 279 -6.24 -7.88 8.32
N ALA A 280 -6.15 -9.21 8.36
CA ALA A 280 -4.95 -9.95 8.77
C ALA A 280 -3.75 -9.61 7.86
N TYR A 281 -3.94 -9.58 6.55
CA TYR A 281 -2.87 -9.21 5.62
C TYR A 281 -2.43 -7.76 5.78
N VAL A 282 -3.35 -6.82 6.00
CA VAL A 282 -3.00 -5.41 6.27
C VAL A 282 -2.21 -5.25 7.57
N LEU A 283 -2.52 -6.03 8.61
CA LEU A 283 -1.72 -6.09 9.83
C LEU A 283 -0.30 -6.61 9.53
N TYR A 284 -0.18 -7.63 8.70
CA TYR A 284 1.10 -8.20 8.27
C TYR A 284 1.95 -7.19 7.48
N LEU A 285 1.35 -6.46 6.54
CA LEU A 285 2.03 -5.39 5.78
C LEU A 285 2.64 -4.31 6.68
N ASN A 286 2.03 -4.09 7.85
CA ASN A 286 2.42 -3.09 8.84
C ASN A 286 3.33 -3.64 9.95
N ASP A 287 3.79 -4.89 9.84
CA ASP A 287 4.59 -5.58 10.84
C ASP A 287 3.91 -5.63 12.25
N VAL A 288 2.57 -5.52 12.31
CA VAL A 288 1.79 -5.65 13.55
C VAL A 288 1.63 -7.12 13.93
N VAL A 289 1.44 -7.97 12.92
CA VAL A 289 1.62 -9.41 13.02
C VAL A 289 2.72 -9.82 12.05
N THR A 290 3.54 -10.80 12.42
CA THR A 290 4.70 -11.23 11.59
C THR A 290 4.57 -12.66 11.10
N ASP A 291 3.57 -13.39 11.57
CA ASP A 291 3.31 -14.77 11.19
C ASP A 291 2.37 -14.81 9.97
N GLU A 292 2.80 -15.48 8.90
CA GLU A 292 2.03 -15.64 7.65
C GLU A 292 0.87 -16.63 7.81
N ASP A 293 0.91 -17.45 8.86
CA ASP A 293 -0.16 -18.38 9.24
C ASP A 293 -1.11 -17.77 10.28
N PHE A 294 -0.91 -16.49 10.67
CA PHE A 294 -1.79 -15.81 11.62
C PHE A 294 -3.23 -15.77 11.11
N GLU A 295 -4.16 -16.31 11.92
CA GLU A 295 -5.60 -16.29 11.68
C GLU A 295 -6.26 -15.21 12.54
N LEU A 296 -6.84 -14.20 11.87
CA LEU A 296 -7.71 -13.24 12.53
C LEU A 296 -9.14 -13.80 12.51
N SER A 297 -9.77 -13.85 13.68
CA SER A 297 -11.16 -14.27 13.86
C SER A 297 -11.86 -13.36 14.85
N ARG A 298 -13.18 -13.54 15.01
CA ARG A 298 -13.93 -12.87 16.07
C ARG A 298 -13.31 -13.06 17.46
N GLU A 299 -12.79 -14.25 17.75
CA GLU A 299 -12.19 -14.62 19.03
C GLU A 299 -10.79 -14.01 19.22
N THR A 300 -10.00 -13.92 18.15
CA THR A 300 -8.62 -13.40 18.23
C THR A 300 -8.54 -11.89 18.01
N PHE A 301 -9.61 -11.25 17.52
CA PHE A 301 -9.63 -9.83 17.13
C PHE A 301 -9.08 -8.88 18.20
N LEU A 302 -9.55 -9.04 19.44
CA LEU A 302 -9.19 -8.16 20.56
C LEU A 302 -7.82 -8.46 21.18
N SER A 303 -7.09 -9.46 20.66
CA SER A 303 -5.72 -9.74 21.09
C SER A 303 -4.68 -8.93 20.32
N VAL A 304 -5.08 -8.20 19.27
CA VAL A 304 -4.19 -7.39 18.44
C VAL A 304 -4.10 -5.97 18.98
N ASP A 305 -2.91 -5.58 19.42
CA ASP A 305 -2.61 -4.21 19.84
C ASP A 305 -2.09 -3.36 18.68
N MET A 306 -2.79 -2.27 18.37
CA MET A 306 -2.35 -1.32 17.35
C MET A 306 -1.24 -0.40 17.90
N PRO A 307 -0.16 -0.11 17.15
CA PRO A 307 0.98 0.64 17.67
C PRO A 307 0.65 2.04 18.20
N ASN A 308 -0.39 2.70 17.66
CA ASN A 308 -0.79 4.05 18.05
C ASN A 308 -2.12 4.10 18.85
N ALA A 309 -2.48 3.02 19.54
CA ALA A 309 -3.72 2.94 20.33
C ALA A 309 -3.84 4.08 21.38
N GLY A 310 -2.72 4.49 21.98
CA GLY A 310 -2.64 5.60 22.94
C GLY A 310 -2.34 6.97 22.32
N GLY A 311 -2.31 7.10 20.99
CA GLY A 311 -1.85 8.31 20.29
C GLY A 311 -2.88 9.41 20.11
N PHE A 312 -4.06 9.28 20.70
CA PHE A 312 -5.18 10.20 20.53
C PHE A 312 -5.68 10.69 21.88
N ILE A 313 -6.13 11.94 21.90
CA ILE A 313 -6.77 12.58 23.04
C ILE A 313 -8.08 13.22 22.57
N ASP A 314 -9.00 13.41 23.50
CA ASP A 314 -10.17 14.25 23.25
C ASP A 314 -9.73 15.69 22.99
N ASP A 315 -10.55 16.42 22.24
CA ASP A 315 -10.31 17.82 21.93
C ASP A 315 -10.15 18.66 23.20
N ASP A 316 -8.93 19.15 23.43
CA ASP A 316 -8.53 19.91 24.60
C ASP A 316 -8.31 21.40 24.28
N ARG A 317 -8.73 21.89 23.09
CA ARG A 317 -8.56 23.29 22.66
C ARG A 317 -8.95 24.29 23.73
N MET A 318 -10.04 24.03 24.46
CA MET A 318 -10.54 24.93 25.52
C MET A 318 -9.59 25.06 26.72
N SER A 319 -8.65 24.13 26.89
CA SER A 319 -7.62 24.14 27.93
C SER A 319 -6.31 24.78 27.44
N GLU A 320 -6.10 24.91 26.13
CA GLU A 320 -4.89 25.53 25.59
C GLU A 320 -4.81 27.01 25.96
N PRO A 321 -3.63 27.54 26.34
CA PRO A 321 -3.47 28.93 26.74
C PRO A 321 -3.97 29.96 25.71
N HIS A 322 -3.94 29.59 24.42
CA HIS A 322 -4.36 30.44 23.32
C HIS A 322 -5.88 30.65 23.27
N TYR A 323 -6.66 29.63 23.63
CA TYR A 323 -8.14 29.67 23.59
C TYR A 323 -8.77 29.85 24.98
N ALA A 324 -8.07 29.42 26.05
CA ALA A 324 -8.53 29.52 27.43
C ALA A 324 -8.65 30.99 27.88
N ASN A 325 -7.80 31.87 27.35
CA ASN A 325 -7.84 33.29 27.63
C ASN A 325 -8.71 33.98 26.60
N LYS A 326 -9.96 34.30 27.00
CA LYS A 326 -10.83 35.25 26.26
C LYS A 326 -10.29 36.68 26.39
N ALA A 327 -9.09 36.91 25.89
CA ALA A 327 -8.50 38.23 25.87
C ALA A 327 -9.24 39.11 24.85
N ASP A 328 -9.55 40.34 25.24
CA ASP A 328 -10.05 41.33 24.30
C ASP A 328 -8.99 41.56 23.19
N PRO A 329 -9.41 41.66 21.92
CA PRO A 329 -8.48 41.89 20.83
C PRO A 329 -7.76 43.23 21.01
N CYS A 330 -6.47 43.27 20.65
CA CYS A 330 -5.77 44.54 20.59
C CYS A 330 -6.36 45.44 19.50
N MET A 331 -6.65 46.69 19.85
CA MET A 331 -7.28 47.66 18.94
C MET A 331 -6.32 48.69 18.35
N LYS A 332 -5.15 48.93 18.97
CA LYS A 332 -4.17 49.94 18.56
C LYS A 332 -2.75 49.50 18.90
N ASP A 333 -1.80 49.81 18.02
CA ASP A 333 -0.35 49.61 18.23
C ASP A 333 0.04 48.15 18.61
N CYS A 334 -0.62 47.17 17.99
CA CYS A 334 -0.61 45.76 18.41
C CYS A 334 0.66 44.98 18.13
N LYS A 335 1.46 45.43 17.15
CA LYS A 335 2.74 44.81 16.80
C LYS A 335 3.77 45.93 16.64
N PRO A 336 4.93 45.85 17.32
CA PRO A 336 6.02 46.78 17.05
C PRO A 336 6.60 46.51 15.66
N GLY A 337 6.88 47.58 14.91
CA GLY A 337 7.48 47.50 13.58
C GLY A 337 6.48 47.44 12.42
N LYS A 338 6.99 47.28 11.20
CA LYS A 338 6.17 47.16 9.99
C LYS A 338 5.72 45.71 9.79
N ALA A 339 4.55 45.52 9.20
CA ALA A 339 4.16 44.22 8.69
C ALA A 339 5.05 43.84 7.51
N GLU A 340 5.51 42.59 7.48
CA GLU A 340 6.35 42.05 6.42
C GLU A 340 5.61 40.87 5.76
N ILE A 341 5.70 40.78 4.43
CA ILE A 341 5.10 39.68 3.68
C ILE A 341 6.07 38.51 3.68
N THR A 342 5.65 37.36 4.19
CA THR A 342 6.52 36.16 4.29
C THR A 342 6.20 35.10 3.24
N MET A 343 4.99 35.12 2.67
CA MET A 343 4.53 34.12 1.69
C MET A 343 3.53 34.75 0.72
N HIS A 344 3.61 34.38 -0.55
CA HIS A 344 2.65 34.74 -1.60
C HIS A 344 2.08 33.47 -2.23
N ALA A 345 0.76 33.31 -2.24
CA ALA A 345 0.10 32.17 -2.88
C ALA A 345 0.42 32.08 -4.39
N ALA A 346 0.60 33.25 -5.04
CA ALA A 346 1.02 33.35 -6.44
C ALA A 346 2.40 32.73 -6.73
N VAL A 347 3.23 32.43 -5.70
CA VAL A 347 4.50 31.71 -5.88
C VAL A 347 4.27 30.21 -6.08
N LEU A 348 3.21 29.64 -5.49
CA LEU A 348 2.87 28.23 -5.65
C LEU A 348 2.15 27.96 -6.98
N ASP A 349 1.30 28.91 -7.40
CA ASP A 349 0.63 28.91 -8.70
C ASP A 349 -0.08 27.58 -9.07
N VAL A 350 -0.87 27.06 -8.13
CA VAL A 350 -1.65 25.82 -8.30
C VAL A 350 -3.17 26.08 -8.33
N THR A 351 -3.58 27.34 -8.47
CA THR A 351 -5.01 27.72 -8.54
C THR A 351 -5.45 27.68 -10.00
N PRO A 352 -6.54 26.95 -10.35
CA PRO A 352 -7.05 26.95 -11.72
C PRO A 352 -7.39 28.38 -12.20
N GLU A 353 -6.96 28.71 -13.41
CA GLU A 353 -7.27 30.00 -14.04
C GLU A 353 -8.59 29.92 -14.84
N GLY A 354 -9.29 31.05 -14.96
CA GLY A 354 -10.44 31.18 -15.86
C GLY A 354 -10.02 31.35 -17.32
N GLU A 355 -10.96 31.22 -18.25
CA GLU A 355 -10.73 31.36 -19.70
C GLU A 355 -10.18 32.75 -20.10
N ASP A 356 -10.39 33.76 -19.26
CA ASP A 356 -9.96 35.14 -19.49
C ASP A 356 -8.52 35.40 -19.03
N GLY A 357 -7.65 34.37 -19.02
CA GLY A 357 -6.25 34.37 -18.57
C GLY A 357 -5.58 35.74 -18.64
N ALA A 358 -5.80 36.54 -17.59
CA ALA A 358 -5.23 37.86 -17.49
C ALA A 358 -3.85 37.63 -16.92
N ASP A 359 -2.92 37.46 -17.86
CA ASP A 359 -1.48 37.61 -17.73
C ASP A 359 -1.04 38.14 -16.37
N GLY A 360 -0.59 37.23 -15.51
CA GLY A 360 0.19 37.54 -14.34
C GLY A 360 -0.56 38.32 -13.27
N ALA A 361 -0.61 37.74 -12.07
CA ALA A 361 -0.57 38.57 -10.89
C ALA A 361 0.50 39.67 -11.09
N PRO A 362 0.16 40.97 -10.93
CA PRO A 362 1.13 42.03 -11.15
C PRO A 362 2.35 41.71 -10.30
N SER A 363 3.52 41.67 -10.94
CA SER A 363 4.79 41.49 -10.25
C SER A 363 4.89 42.60 -9.20
N ILE A 364 4.72 42.25 -7.93
CA ILE A 364 4.94 43.16 -6.83
C ILE A 364 6.45 43.15 -6.60
N GLU A 365 7.14 44.17 -7.12
CA GLU A 365 8.52 44.52 -6.75
C GLU A 365 8.64 44.85 -5.26
#